data_AF-A0A7V8WGI8-F1
#
_entry.id   AF-A0A7V8WGI8-F1
#
_cell.length_a   1.000
_cell.length_b   1.000
_cell.length_c   1.000
_cell.angle_alpha   90.00
_cell.angle_beta   90.00
_cell.angle_gamma   90.00
#
_symmetry.space_group_name_H-M   'P 1'
#
loop_
_entity.id
_entity.type
_entity.pdbx_description
1 polymer ?
#
loop_
_entity_poly.entity_id
_entity_poly.type
_entity_poly.pdbx_seq_one_letter_code
_entity_poly.pdbx_strand_id
1 'polypeptide(L)' 'MLSAAAIMTVIAGQRVKDGAPVARFEVVRSYPHDPQAFTQGLVFLDGVLYEGTGLNG' A
#
# COMPACT_ATOMS: atom_id res chain seq x y z
N MET A 1 41.29 28.75 -25.01
CA MET A 1 40.40 29.83 -25.48
C MET A 1 38.98 29.30 -25.54
N LEU A 2 38.04 30.18 -25.22
CA LEU A 2 36.61 30.02 -24.88
C LEU A 2 35.76 28.99 -25.64
N SER A 3 34.79 28.42 -24.87
CA SER A 3 33.36 28.25 -25.20
C SER A 3 32.98 27.16 -26.24
N ALA A 4 31.92 26.38 -26.11
CA ALA A 4 30.62 26.68 -25.54
C ALA A 4 29.94 25.46 -24.92
N ALA A 5 29.21 25.73 -23.84
CA ALA A 5 28.26 24.82 -23.23
C ALA A 5 27.25 24.32 -24.27
N ALA A 6 27.25 23.02 -24.53
CA ALA A 6 26.15 22.36 -25.21
C ALA A 6 24.94 22.42 -24.27
N ILE A 7 23.93 23.13 -24.75
CA ILE A 7 22.69 23.49 -24.09
C ILE A 7 22.03 22.24 -23.51
N MET A 8 22.02 22.16 -22.17
CA MET A 8 21.22 21.19 -21.43
C MET A 8 19.76 21.67 -21.48
N THR A 9 19.06 21.44 -22.59
CA THR A 9 17.60 21.57 -22.60
C THR A 9 17.03 20.35 -21.91
N VAL A 10 16.95 20.40 -20.57
CA VAL A 10 16.06 19.50 -19.84
C VAL A 10 14.63 19.89 -20.20
N ILE A 11 13.97 18.91 -20.79
CA ILE A 11 12.59 18.90 -21.26
C ILE A 11 11.68 19.39 -20.13
N ALA A 12 10.91 20.43 -20.42
CA ALA A 12 9.88 20.93 -19.53
C ALA A 12 8.83 19.83 -19.25
N GLY A 13 8.49 19.64 -17.97
CA GLY A 13 7.17 19.19 -17.56
C GLY A 13 6.85 17.70 -17.77
N GLN A 14 7.41 16.83 -16.93
CA GLN A 14 6.73 15.61 -16.52
C GLN A 14 6.73 15.59 -14.99
N ARG A 15 5.59 15.93 -14.37
CA ARG A 15 5.37 15.47 -13.00
C ARG A 15 5.27 13.96 -13.09
N VAL A 16 6.35 13.27 -12.73
CA VAL A 16 6.23 11.87 -12.38
C VAL A 16 5.17 11.82 -11.28
N LYS A 17 4.09 11.06 -11.50
CA LYS A 17 3.15 10.76 -10.43
C LYS A 17 3.90 9.82 -9.47
N ASP A 18 4.71 10.41 -8.61
CA ASP A 18 5.53 9.70 -7.62
C ASP A 18 4.60 9.20 -6.50
N GLY A 19 3.98 8.05 -6.73
CA GLY A 19 3.14 7.40 -5.73
C GLY A 19 2.59 6.08 -6.23
N ALA A 20 2.54 5.08 -5.34
CA ALA A 20 1.79 3.87 -5.61
C ALA A 20 0.34 4.22 -5.97
N PRO A 21 -0.31 3.48 -6.90
CA PRO A 21 -1.72 3.69 -7.22
C PRO A 21 -2.59 3.59 -5.95
N VAL A 22 -3.52 4.53 -5.79
CA VAL A 22 -4.51 4.49 -4.69
C VAL A 22 -5.74 3.72 -5.17
N ALA A 23 -6.04 2.58 -4.54
CA ALA A 23 -7.23 1.80 -4.81
C ALA A 23 -8.42 2.28 -3.96
N ARG A 24 -9.64 2.19 -4.52
CA ARG A 24 -10.90 2.33 -3.78
C ARG A 24 -11.41 0.95 -3.39
N PHE A 25 -12.23 0.88 -2.33
CA PHE A 25 -12.87 -0.35 -1.89
C PHE A 25 -14.37 -0.15 -1.70
N GLU A 26 -15.11 -1.26 -1.69
CA GLU A 26 -16.53 -1.34 -1.33
C GLU A 26 -16.69 -2.39 -0.23
N VAL A 27 -17.52 -2.11 0.77
CA VAL A 27 -17.84 -3.09 1.82
C VAL A 27 -18.92 -4.02 1.29
N VAL A 28 -18.50 -5.20 0.83
CA VAL A 28 -19.44 -6.22 0.30
C VAL A 28 -20.22 -6.90 1.42
N ARG A 29 -19.56 -7.22 2.54
CA ARG A 29 -20.15 -7.85 3.74
C ARG A 29 -19.37 -7.45 4.99
N SER A 30 -20.06 -7.43 6.13
CA SER A 30 -19.47 -7.23 7.45
C SER A 30 -19.83 -8.40 8.35
N TYR A 31 -18.85 -8.88 9.11
CA TYR A 31 -19.00 -9.98 10.06
C TYR A 31 -18.54 -9.52 11.45
N PRO A 32 -19.12 -10.05 12.54
CA PRO A 32 -18.64 -9.77 13.89
C PRO A 32 -17.16 -10.15 14.04
N HIS A 33 -16.38 -9.30 14.69
CA HIS A 33 -15.01 -9.58 15.12
C HIS A 33 -14.94 -9.42 16.64
N ASP A 34 -14.15 -10.27 17.30
CA ASP A 34 -13.95 -10.18 18.74
C ASP A 34 -13.03 -8.97 19.05
N PRO A 35 -13.52 -7.91 19.72
CA PRO A 35 -12.72 -6.74 20.02
C PRO A 35 -11.57 -7.01 21.01
N GLN A 36 -11.55 -8.18 21.67
CA GLN A 36 -10.44 -8.58 22.55
C GLN A 36 -9.35 -9.37 21.80
N ALA A 37 -9.57 -9.77 20.55
CA ALA A 37 -8.59 -10.46 19.72
C ALA A 37 -7.58 -9.46 19.12
N PHE A 38 -6.36 -9.44 19.65
CA PHE A 38 -5.28 -8.64 19.05
C PHE A 38 -4.67 -9.38 17.84
N THR A 39 -5.22 -9.10 16.66
CA THR A 39 -4.87 -9.75 15.39
C THR A 39 -3.40 -9.51 15.01
N GLN A 40 -2.64 -10.59 14.87
CA GLN A 40 -1.23 -10.59 14.46
C GLN A 40 -1.02 -11.37 13.15
N GLY A 41 -2.03 -12.10 12.71
CA GLY A 41 -2.06 -12.82 11.44
C GLY A 41 -3.45 -13.31 11.11
N LEU A 42 -3.79 -13.38 9.82
CA LEU A 42 -5.12 -13.76 9.35
C LEU A 42 -5.02 -14.56 8.05
N VAL A 43 -5.61 -15.75 8.03
CA VAL A 43 -5.62 -16.65 6.86
C VAL A 43 -7.03 -17.14 6.61
N PHE A 44 -7.44 -17.18 5.35
CA PHE A 44 -8.66 -17.87 4.92
C PHE A 44 -8.28 -19.15 4.16
N LEU A 45 -8.70 -20.29 4.68
CA LEU A 45 -8.40 -21.60 4.10
C LEU A 45 -9.62 -22.51 4.25
N ASP A 46 -10.01 -23.15 3.15
CA ASP A 46 -11.11 -24.12 3.09
C ASP A 46 -12.43 -23.64 3.71
N GLY A 47 -12.76 -22.36 3.51
CA GLY A 47 -13.99 -21.78 4.04
C GLY A 47 -13.91 -21.29 5.48
N VAL A 48 -12.75 -21.43 6.13
CA VAL A 48 -12.53 -21.09 7.54
C VAL A 48 -11.51 -19.96 7.65
N LEU A 49 -11.72 -19.10 8.64
CA LEU A 49 -10.82 -18.01 8.99
C LEU A 49 -9.97 -18.42 10.20
N TYR A 50 -8.65 -18.42 10.02
CA TYR A 50 -7.65 -18.69 11.04
C TYR A 50 -7.01 -17.37 11.44
N GLU A 51 -7.05 -17.06 12.73
CA GLU A 51 -6.55 -15.81 13.28
C GLU A 51 -5.47 -16.08 14.33
N GLY A 52 -4.29 -15.51 14.14
CA GLY A 52 -3.25 -15.47 15.16
C GLY A 52 -3.53 -14.30 16.09
N THR A 53 -3.71 -14.57 17.39
CA THR A 53 -3.95 -13.55 18.42
C THR A 53 -2.78 -13.55 19.42
N GLY A 54 -2.29 -12.37 19.80
CA GLY A 54 -1.16 -12.28 20.74
C GLY A 54 -1.11 -10.95 21.47
N LEU A 55 -1.04 -10.97 22.81
CA LEU A 55 -1.03 -9.77 23.64
C LEU A 55 0.38 -9.35 24.12
N ASN A 56 1.35 -10.27 24.07
CA ASN A 56 2.72 -10.05 24.51
C ASN A 56 3.65 -10.60 23.42
N GLY A 57 4.11 -9.72 22.52
CA GLY A 57 5.01 -10.08 21.43
C GLY A 57 6.37 -10.60 21.90
#